data_AF-A0A1G4WYM9-F1
#
_entry.id   AF-A0A1G4WYM9-F1
#
_cell.length_a   1.000
_cell.length_b   1.000
_cell.length_c   1.000
_cell.angle_alpha   90.00
_cell.angle_beta   90.00
_cell.angle_gamma   90.00
#
_symmetry.space_group_name_H-M   'P 1'
#
loop_
_entity.id
_entity.type
_entity.pdbx_description
1 polymer ?
#
loop_
_entity_poly.entity_id
_entity_poly.type
_entity_poly.pdbx_seq_one_letter_code
_entity_poly.pdbx_strand_id
1 'polypeptide(L)'
;MAWGFSTDPEWAQQLKWVEEFVREECEPIDLIVKESHDLSDPVRQALIPPLQKIVKERGLWATHLGPHLGGPGYGQVKLALLNEILGRSECAPIVFGSHAPDSGNSEILAHYGTPELKKRYLKPLLDNRIISCFSMTEPQGGADPKVFTTNAVQDGDHWVINGEKWFSSFASMASFLIVMAVTDPDAPPYERHSMFVVPAETPGINVLRDVGLGYQPTGGGREGYVRYEDVRVPADHMLGPRGGAFVVAQTRLGGGRIHHAMRTVGLIRRIFDMICERAVSRYTQGEMLSHKQMVQEMVADSWMEIEAFRLLTLQTAWKIDQHNDYKAVRADISAVKAMMQKVLHDVSARALQVHGSLGTTHEMPFVQYLTESFVLGLADGPTEVHKVTLARLLLKEYQPAPDVFPSEHLLRLREAAEAKFADKLAGIPRP
;
A
#
# COMPACT_ATOMS: atom_id res chain seq x y z
N MET A 1 12.98 -8.20 -27.05
CA MET A 1 11.56 -7.81 -26.88
C MET A 1 11.43 -6.33 -27.20
N ALA A 2 10.48 -5.95 -28.07
CA ALA A 2 10.12 -4.55 -28.23
C ALA A 2 9.32 -4.11 -26.99
N TRP A 3 9.63 -2.94 -26.44
CA TRP A 3 8.85 -2.36 -25.35
C TRP A 3 7.51 -1.89 -25.90
N GLY A 4 6.41 -2.22 -25.22
CA GLY A 4 5.05 -1.86 -25.63
C GLY A 4 4.20 -1.50 -24.43
N PHE A 5 3.35 -0.48 -24.59
CA PHE A 5 2.43 0.02 -23.56
C PHE A 5 0.99 -0.47 -23.77
N SER A 6 0.83 -1.58 -24.49
CA SER A 6 -0.46 -2.22 -24.75
C SER A 6 -0.73 -3.31 -23.72
N THR A 7 -1.97 -3.35 -23.22
CA THR A 7 -2.46 -4.48 -22.43
C THR A 7 -2.73 -5.68 -23.33
N ASP A 8 -2.46 -6.88 -22.85
CA ASP A 8 -2.89 -8.14 -23.46
C ASP A 8 -4.40 -8.09 -23.80
N PRO A 9 -4.83 -8.38 -25.05
CA PRO A 9 -6.21 -8.18 -25.46
C PRO A 9 -7.25 -8.95 -24.64
N GLU A 10 -6.93 -10.18 -24.22
CA GLU A 10 -7.82 -11.00 -23.38
C GLU A 10 -7.96 -10.38 -21.99
N TRP A 11 -6.85 -9.94 -21.40
CA TRP A 11 -6.87 -9.23 -20.13
C TRP A 11 -7.58 -7.87 -20.23
N ALA A 12 -7.42 -7.15 -21.34
CA ALA A 12 -8.10 -5.88 -21.58
C ALA A 12 -9.63 -6.04 -21.59
N GLN A 13 -10.15 -7.15 -22.13
CA GLN A 13 -11.59 -7.46 -22.07
C GLN A 13 -12.07 -7.70 -20.64
N GLN A 14 -11.27 -8.41 -19.81
CA GLN A 14 -11.56 -8.57 -18.39
C GLN A 14 -11.56 -7.24 -17.66
N LEU A 15 -10.55 -6.40 -17.88
CA LEU A 15 -10.46 -5.08 -17.26
C LEU A 15 -11.64 -4.18 -17.63
N LYS A 16 -12.10 -4.19 -18.89
CA LYS A 16 -13.30 -3.44 -19.30
C LYS A 16 -14.54 -3.86 -18.50
N TRP A 17 -14.72 -5.16 -18.30
CA TRP A 17 -15.82 -5.66 -17.47
C TRP A 17 -15.64 -5.22 -16.01
N VAL A 18 -14.42 -5.29 -15.45
CA VAL A 18 -14.16 -4.84 -14.08
C VAL A 18 -14.43 -3.35 -13.92
N GLU A 19 -14.09 -2.52 -14.90
CA GLU A 19 -14.34 -1.08 -14.89
C GLU A 19 -15.85 -0.77 -14.80
N GLU A 20 -16.65 -1.40 -15.66
CA GLU A 20 -18.11 -1.27 -15.64
C GLU A 20 -18.69 -1.79 -14.32
N PHE A 21 -18.27 -2.97 -13.88
CA PHE A 21 -18.75 -3.60 -12.65
C PHE A 21 -18.41 -2.79 -11.39
N VAL A 22 -17.17 -2.27 -11.28
CA VAL A 22 -16.78 -1.42 -10.15
C VAL A 22 -17.56 -0.12 -10.14
N ARG A 23 -17.72 0.53 -11.29
CA ARG A 23 -18.45 1.79 -11.40
C ARG A 23 -19.94 1.63 -11.07
N GLU A 24 -20.57 0.56 -11.54
CA GLU A 24 -22.02 0.40 -11.46
C GLU A 24 -22.48 -0.32 -10.20
N GLU A 25 -21.66 -1.20 -9.63
CA GLU A 25 -22.03 -2.00 -8.45
C GLU A 25 -21.25 -1.58 -7.20
N CYS A 26 -19.94 -1.35 -7.29
CA CYS A 26 -19.10 -1.11 -6.10
C CYS A 26 -19.13 0.36 -5.64
N GLU A 27 -18.94 1.32 -6.56
CA GLU A 27 -18.93 2.75 -6.21
C GLU A 27 -20.24 3.21 -5.52
N PRO A 28 -21.45 2.75 -5.92
CA PRO A 28 -22.68 3.09 -5.19
C PRO A 28 -22.75 2.48 -3.78
N ILE A 29 -22.18 1.29 -3.57
CA ILE A 29 -22.17 0.63 -2.26
C ILE A 29 -21.38 1.47 -1.25
N ASP A 30 -20.29 2.11 -1.67
CA ASP A 30 -19.48 3.00 -0.79
C ASP A 30 -20.30 4.17 -0.21
N LEU A 31 -21.42 4.53 -0.83
CA LEU A 31 -22.31 5.61 -0.36
C LEU A 31 -23.36 5.13 0.66
N ILE A 32 -23.53 3.82 0.82
CA ILE A 32 -24.62 3.21 1.60
C ILE A 32 -24.06 2.38 2.75
N VAL A 33 -23.03 1.57 2.50
CA VAL A 33 -22.37 0.74 3.50
C VAL A 33 -21.42 1.61 4.31
N LYS A 34 -21.64 1.68 5.63
CA LYS A 34 -20.86 2.55 6.51
C LYS A 34 -19.43 2.08 6.71
N GLU A 35 -19.23 0.77 6.87
CA GLU A 35 -17.91 0.15 7.02
C GLU A 35 -17.95 -1.24 6.37
N SER A 36 -17.24 -1.40 5.26
CA SER A 36 -17.32 -2.62 4.44
C SER A 36 -16.67 -3.85 5.11
N HIS A 37 -15.83 -3.63 6.12
CA HIS A 37 -15.22 -4.69 6.93
C HIS A 37 -16.14 -5.20 8.05
N ASP A 38 -17.21 -4.47 8.39
CA ASP A 38 -18.15 -4.91 9.43
C ASP A 38 -19.03 -6.05 8.90
N LEU A 39 -18.67 -7.27 9.26
CA LEU A 39 -19.43 -8.46 8.87
C LEU A 39 -20.78 -8.57 9.59
N SER A 40 -21.04 -7.76 10.63
CA SER A 40 -22.33 -7.74 11.31
C SER A 40 -23.34 -6.80 10.65
N ASP A 41 -22.89 -5.89 9.76
CA ASP A 41 -23.77 -4.97 9.05
C ASP A 41 -24.70 -5.72 8.07
N PRO A 42 -26.03 -5.72 8.29
CA PRO A 42 -26.96 -6.43 7.42
C PRO A 42 -27.04 -5.84 6.01
N VAL A 43 -26.78 -4.54 5.84
CA VAL A 43 -26.75 -3.89 4.52
C VAL A 43 -25.55 -4.37 3.74
N ARG A 44 -24.37 -4.40 4.38
CA ARG A 44 -23.17 -5.01 3.82
C ARG A 44 -23.41 -6.47 3.41
N GLN A 45 -24.05 -7.27 4.27
CA GLN A 45 -24.33 -8.68 3.99
C GLN A 45 -25.32 -8.89 2.84
N ALA A 46 -26.25 -7.96 2.63
CA ALA A 46 -27.17 -8.01 1.50
C ALA A 46 -26.49 -7.64 0.17
N LEU A 47 -25.50 -6.74 0.18
CA LEU A 47 -24.95 -6.13 -1.03
C LEU A 47 -23.60 -6.72 -1.47
N ILE A 48 -22.65 -6.98 -0.56
CA ILE A 48 -21.28 -7.38 -0.93
C ILE A 48 -21.17 -8.88 -1.32
N PRO A 49 -21.65 -9.85 -0.52
CA PRO A 49 -21.49 -11.28 -0.84
C PRO A 49 -22.02 -11.72 -2.22
N PRO A 50 -23.17 -11.21 -2.71
CA PRO A 50 -23.62 -11.52 -4.07
C PRO A 50 -22.61 -11.10 -5.16
N LEU A 51 -21.99 -9.92 -5.01
CA LEU A 51 -20.97 -9.44 -5.94
C LEU A 51 -19.70 -10.31 -5.88
N GLN A 52 -19.29 -10.72 -4.67
CA GLN A 52 -18.16 -11.64 -4.50
C GLN A 52 -18.37 -12.97 -5.22
N LYS A 53 -19.60 -13.48 -5.25
CA LYS A 53 -19.94 -14.70 -6.00
C LYS A 53 -19.70 -14.51 -7.51
N ILE A 54 -20.14 -13.38 -8.07
CA ILE A 54 -19.93 -13.04 -9.50
C ILE A 54 -18.43 -12.98 -9.83
N VAL A 55 -17.64 -12.31 -8.97
CA VAL A 55 -16.18 -12.21 -9.13
C VAL A 55 -15.52 -13.59 -9.04
N LYS A 56 -15.94 -14.44 -8.09
CA LYS A 56 -15.44 -15.81 -7.93
C LYS A 56 -15.73 -16.66 -9.17
N GLU A 57 -16.94 -16.58 -9.72
CA GLU A 57 -17.33 -17.29 -10.96
C GLU A 57 -16.51 -16.85 -12.18
N ARG A 58 -16.03 -15.61 -12.18
CA ARG A 58 -15.12 -15.08 -13.21
C ARG A 58 -13.64 -15.36 -12.97
N GLY A 59 -13.29 -16.02 -11.86
CA GLY A 59 -11.90 -16.31 -11.51
C GLY A 59 -11.11 -15.07 -11.10
N LEU A 60 -11.76 -13.97 -10.71
CA LEU A 60 -11.11 -12.71 -10.32
C LEU A 60 -10.96 -12.54 -8.80
N TRP A 61 -11.22 -13.60 -8.03
CA TRP A 61 -11.12 -13.59 -6.57
C TRP A 61 -9.69 -13.82 -6.08
N ALA A 62 -9.23 -12.99 -5.14
CA ALA A 62 -7.95 -13.12 -4.45
C ALA A 62 -6.75 -13.31 -5.40
N THR A 63 -6.74 -12.58 -6.52
CA THR A 63 -5.79 -12.75 -7.64
C THR A 63 -4.33 -12.42 -7.31
N HIS A 64 -4.09 -11.80 -6.16
CA HIS A 64 -2.78 -11.54 -5.59
C HIS A 64 -2.12 -12.80 -5.00
N LEU A 65 -2.91 -13.84 -4.70
CA LEU A 65 -2.43 -15.11 -4.18
C LEU A 65 -2.25 -16.12 -5.31
N GLY A 66 -1.17 -16.91 -5.23
CA GLY A 66 -0.95 -18.02 -6.16
C GLY A 66 -1.88 -19.22 -5.91
N PRO A 67 -1.95 -20.19 -6.85
CA PRO A 67 -2.86 -21.35 -6.77
C PRO A 67 -2.75 -22.16 -5.48
N HIS A 68 -1.52 -22.34 -4.98
CA HIS A 68 -1.24 -23.04 -3.73
C HIS A 68 -1.75 -22.30 -2.48
N LEU A 69 -2.14 -21.04 -2.61
CA LEU A 69 -2.64 -20.16 -1.55
C LEU A 69 -4.13 -19.82 -1.71
N GLY A 70 -4.82 -20.38 -2.71
CA GLY A 70 -6.26 -20.22 -2.89
C GLY A 70 -6.70 -19.11 -3.86
N GLY A 71 -5.76 -18.52 -4.62
CA GLY A 71 -6.05 -17.55 -5.69
C GLY A 71 -5.42 -17.97 -7.03
N PRO A 72 -5.80 -17.35 -8.17
CA PRO A 72 -5.28 -17.73 -9.49
C PRO A 72 -3.84 -17.22 -9.77
N GLY A 73 -3.35 -16.20 -9.06
CA GLY A 73 -1.99 -15.68 -9.19
C GLY A 73 -1.64 -15.11 -10.57
N TYR A 74 -2.24 -13.98 -10.95
CA TYR A 74 -2.09 -13.41 -12.31
C TYR A 74 -0.78 -12.66 -12.59
N GLY A 75 0.13 -12.57 -11.62
CA GLY A 75 1.32 -11.73 -11.70
C GLY A 75 1.01 -10.25 -11.40
N GLN A 76 2.05 -9.50 -11.07
CA GLN A 76 1.98 -8.15 -10.56
C GLN A 76 1.55 -7.14 -11.62
N VAL A 77 1.92 -7.28 -12.91
CA VAL A 77 1.47 -6.34 -13.95
C VAL A 77 -0.04 -6.42 -14.15
N LYS A 78 -0.59 -7.63 -14.27
CA LYS A 78 -2.05 -7.82 -14.37
C LYS A 78 -2.76 -7.34 -13.12
N LEU A 79 -2.17 -7.60 -11.96
CA LEU A 79 -2.69 -7.12 -10.67
C LEU A 79 -2.65 -5.59 -10.56
N ALA A 80 -1.63 -4.92 -11.10
CA ALA A 80 -1.52 -3.47 -11.12
C ALA A 80 -2.63 -2.83 -11.96
N LEU A 81 -2.86 -3.37 -13.16
CA LEU A 81 -3.94 -2.92 -14.03
C LEU A 81 -5.32 -3.15 -13.41
N LEU A 82 -5.49 -4.29 -12.70
CA LEU A 82 -6.73 -4.57 -11.98
C LEU A 82 -6.94 -3.59 -10.82
N ASN A 83 -5.92 -3.41 -9.97
CA ASN A 83 -6.01 -2.54 -8.79
C ASN A 83 -6.14 -1.07 -9.13
N GLU A 84 -5.64 -0.62 -10.28
CA GLU A 84 -5.92 0.72 -10.83
C GLU A 84 -7.43 0.96 -11.01
N ILE A 85 -8.21 -0.09 -11.29
CA ILE A 85 -9.68 0.02 -11.36
C ILE A 85 -10.28 -0.09 -9.95
N LEU A 86 -9.85 -1.10 -9.18
CA LEU A 86 -10.40 -1.34 -7.83
C LEU A 86 -10.20 -0.14 -6.90
N GLY A 87 -9.10 0.59 -7.05
CA GLY A 87 -8.79 1.76 -6.22
C GLY A 87 -9.75 2.94 -6.36
N ARG A 88 -10.71 2.88 -7.29
CA ARG A 88 -11.79 3.87 -7.41
C ARG A 88 -12.86 3.73 -6.34
N SER A 89 -12.98 2.56 -5.70
CA SER A 89 -13.99 2.23 -4.70
C SER A 89 -13.36 1.62 -3.45
N GLU A 90 -13.92 1.95 -2.28
CA GLU A 90 -13.45 1.42 -0.99
C GLU A 90 -13.83 -0.06 -0.82
N CYS A 91 -15.05 -0.45 -1.22
CA CYS A 91 -15.50 -1.84 -1.10
C CYS A 91 -14.97 -2.75 -2.22
N ALA A 92 -14.55 -2.21 -3.37
CA ALA A 92 -14.10 -3.04 -4.50
C ALA A 92 -12.98 -4.03 -4.13
N PRO A 93 -11.90 -3.68 -3.42
CA PRO A 93 -10.93 -4.66 -2.92
C PRO A 93 -11.54 -5.78 -2.05
N ILE A 94 -12.62 -5.54 -1.32
CA ILE A 94 -13.33 -6.57 -0.54
C ILE A 94 -14.15 -7.47 -1.46
N VAL A 95 -14.83 -6.89 -2.44
CA VAL A 95 -15.59 -7.62 -3.47
C VAL A 95 -14.66 -8.55 -4.28
N PHE A 96 -13.39 -8.17 -4.44
CA PHE A 96 -12.36 -8.95 -5.15
C PHE A 96 -11.46 -9.80 -4.24
N GLY A 97 -11.70 -9.81 -2.92
CA GLY A 97 -10.94 -10.63 -1.97
C GLY A 97 -9.47 -10.23 -1.84
N SER A 98 -9.14 -8.94 -2.00
CA SER A 98 -7.78 -8.38 -1.99
C SER A 98 -7.60 -7.16 -1.08
N HIS A 99 -8.53 -6.91 -0.16
CA HIS A 99 -8.48 -5.77 0.77
C HIS A 99 -7.40 -5.90 1.84
N ALA A 100 -6.95 -4.77 2.37
CA ALA A 100 -6.07 -4.70 3.52
C ALA A 100 -6.90 -4.57 4.81
N PRO A 101 -6.43 -5.08 5.96
CA PRO A 101 -5.14 -5.74 6.19
C PRO A 101 -5.11 -7.23 5.79
N ASP A 102 -6.27 -7.81 5.46
CA ASP A 102 -6.49 -9.25 5.33
C ASP A 102 -5.70 -9.93 4.22
N SER A 103 -5.49 -9.27 3.07
CA SER A 103 -4.61 -9.77 1.99
C SER A 103 -3.21 -10.09 2.51
N GLY A 104 -2.57 -9.15 3.21
CA GLY A 104 -1.24 -9.36 3.79
C GLY A 104 -1.22 -10.35 4.94
N ASN A 105 -2.28 -10.38 5.77
CA ASN A 105 -2.37 -11.34 6.88
C ASN A 105 -2.60 -12.77 6.36
N SER A 106 -3.35 -12.92 5.26
CA SER A 106 -3.52 -14.19 4.55
C SER A 106 -2.18 -14.69 4.01
N GLU A 107 -1.34 -13.80 3.46
CA GLU A 107 0.00 -14.15 2.98
C GLU A 107 0.90 -14.63 4.12
N ILE A 108 0.91 -13.96 5.28
CA ILE A 108 1.65 -14.43 6.46
C ILE A 108 1.19 -15.83 6.88
N LEU A 109 -0.12 -16.04 7.02
CA LEU A 109 -0.66 -17.34 7.43
C LEU A 109 -0.35 -18.44 6.41
N ALA A 110 -0.41 -18.12 5.13
CA ALA A 110 -0.04 -19.01 4.03
C ALA A 110 1.42 -19.48 4.15
N HIS A 111 2.35 -18.57 4.43
CA HIS A 111 3.77 -18.88 4.51
C HIS A 111 4.19 -19.52 5.83
N TYR A 112 3.66 -19.03 6.96
CA TYR A 112 4.19 -19.34 8.30
C TYR A 112 3.20 -20.03 9.24
N GLY A 113 1.91 -20.06 8.90
CA GLY A 113 0.90 -20.70 9.74
C GLY A 113 1.06 -22.22 9.79
N THR A 114 0.85 -22.80 10.97
CA THR A 114 0.69 -24.24 11.16
C THR A 114 -0.53 -24.75 10.37
N PRO A 115 -0.64 -26.07 10.09
CA PRO A 115 -1.83 -26.64 9.46
C PRO A 115 -3.13 -26.26 10.19
N GLU A 116 -3.09 -26.20 11.52
CA GLU A 116 -4.20 -25.84 12.40
C GLU A 116 -4.58 -24.37 12.25
N LEU A 117 -3.60 -23.44 12.29
CA LEU A 117 -3.83 -22.01 12.07
C LEU A 117 -4.37 -21.72 10.66
N LYS A 118 -3.84 -22.40 9.65
CA LYS A 118 -4.33 -22.29 8.26
C LYS A 118 -5.77 -22.76 8.13
N LYS A 119 -6.11 -23.90 8.75
CA LYS A 119 -7.47 -24.42 8.75
C LYS A 119 -8.43 -23.48 9.50
N ARG A 120 -8.03 -22.96 10.65
CA ARG A 120 -8.86 -22.11 11.52
C ARG A 120 -9.04 -20.70 10.98
N TYR A 121 -8.00 -20.10 10.43
CA TYR A 121 -7.98 -18.67 10.08
C TYR A 121 -7.79 -18.39 8.60
N LEU A 122 -6.84 -19.02 7.91
CA LEU A 122 -6.56 -18.70 6.50
C LEU A 122 -7.77 -18.99 5.61
N LYS A 123 -8.36 -20.19 5.69
CA LYS A 123 -9.51 -20.54 4.83
C LYS A 123 -10.72 -19.62 5.06
N PRO A 124 -11.20 -19.38 6.30
CA PRO A 124 -12.31 -18.45 6.50
C PRO A 124 -12.00 -17.00 6.11
N LEU A 125 -10.75 -16.56 6.24
CA LEU A 125 -10.30 -15.23 5.81
C LEU A 125 -10.37 -15.09 4.28
N LEU A 126 -9.88 -16.10 3.54
CA LEU A 126 -10.00 -16.18 2.08
C LEU A 126 -11.43 -16.33 1.59
N ASP A 127 -12.33 -16.89 2.40
CA ASP A 127 -13.76 -16.93 2.11
C ASP A 127 -14.46 -15.59 2.41
N ASN A 128 -13.75 -14.63 3.04
CA ASN A 128 -14.27 -13.39 3.61
C ASN A 128 -15.43 -13.60 4.61
N ARG A 129 -15.30 -14.65 5.43
CA ARG A 129 -16.22 -14.97 6.54
C ARG A 129 -15.74 -14.47 7.90
N ILE A 130 -14.48 -14.08 7.99
CA ILE A 130 -13.87 -13.41 9.13
C ILE A 130 -13.02 -12.27 8.60
N ILE A 131 -12.63 -11.37 9.49
CA ILE A 131 -11.63 -10.33 9.25
C ILE A 131 -10.50 -10.45 10.27
N SER A 132 -9.34 -9.89 9.95
CA SER A 132 -8.14 -9.97 10.78
C SER A 132 -7.54 -8.59 11.05
N CYS A 133 -6.64 -8.53 12.03
CA CYS A 133 -5.92 -7.30 12.37
C CYS A 133 -4.42 -7.56 12.40
N PHE A 134 -3.62 -6.57 11.95
CA PHE A 134 -2.17 -6.57 12.13
C PHE A 134 -1.79 -5.57 13.22
N SER A 135 -1.24 -6.07 14.32
CA SER A 135 -0.99 -5.33 15.56
C SER A 135 0.52 -5.23 15.82
N MET A 136 1.12 -4.18 15.26
CA MET A 136 2.58 -3.98 15.27
C MET A 136 2.98 -2.69 15.98
N THR A 137 2.49 -1.56 15.50
CA THR A 137 2.82 -0.22 15.98
C THR A 137 2.44 -0.05 17.46
N GLU A 138 3.25 0.71 18.20
CA GLU A 138 3.02 1.10 19.59
C GLU A 138 2.91 2.63 19.68
N PRO A 139 2.26 3.21 20.71
CA PRO A 139 2.10 4.66 20.82
C PRO A 139 3.41 5.46 20.68
N GLN A 140 4.52 4.91 21.19
CA GLN A 140 5.86 5.50 21.16
C GLN A 140 6.71 5.10 19.94
N GLY A 141 6.23 4.19 19.08
CA GLY A 141 7.05 3.68 17.98
C GLY A 141 6.25 2.99 16.87
N GLY A 142 6.68 3.19 15.63
CA GLY A 142 6.16 2.43 14.48
C GLY A 142 7.24 2.18 13.43
N ALA A 143 7.79 3.27 12.89
CA ALA A 143 8.83 3.23 11.87
C ALA A 143 10.16 2.61 12.36
N ASP A 144 10.46 2.75 13.66
CA ASP A 144 11.57 2.06 14.32
C ASP A 144 11.01 1.00 15.29
N PRO A 145 10.94 -0.28 14.88
CA PRO A 145 10.46 -1.34 15.77
C PRO A 145 11.40 -1.62 16.96
N LYS A 146 12.63 -1.09 16.97
CA LYS A 146 13.58 -1.34 18.07
C LYS A 146 13.16 -0.69 19.39
N VAL A 147 12.23 0.27 19.36
CA VAL A 147 11.69 0.93 20.56
C VAL A 147 10.39 0.29 21.07
N PHE A 148 9.96 -0.82 20.46
CA PHE A 148 8.79 -1.56 20.93
C PHE A 148 9.06 -2.17 22.31
N THR A 149 8.01 -2.22 23.11
CA THR A 149 8.02 -2.61 24.53
C THR A 149 7.00 -3.70 24.83
N THR A 150 6.02 -3.94 23.95
CA THR A 150 5.14 -5.09 24.07
C THR A 150 5.99 -6.35 24.08
N ASN A 151 5.93 -7.10 25.17
CA ASN A 151 6.76 -8.26 25.40
C ASN A 151 5.91 -9.54 25.41
N ALA A 152 6.56 -10.65 25.09
CA ALA A 152 6.00 -11.98 25.20
C ALA A 152 7.00 -12.86 25.95
N VAL A 153 6.62 -13.35 27.13
CA VAL A 153 7.46 -14.21 27.98
C VAL A 153 6.95 -15.64 27.88
N GLN A 154 7.85 -16.59 27.70
CA GLN A 154 7.50 -18.01 27.66
C GLN A 154 7.17 -18.50 29.07
N ASP A 155 6.02 -19.15 29.21
CA ASP A 155 5.54 -19.78 30.44
C ASP A 155 5.01 -21.18 30.11
N GLY A 156 5.87 -22.18 30.30
CA GLY A 156 5.60 -23.56 29.90
C GLY A 156 5.45 -23.71 28.37
N ASP A 157 4.29 -24.23 27.96
CA ASP A 157 3.85 -24.41 26.57
C ASP A 157 3.10 -23.18 26.01
N HIS A 158 3.08 -22.07 26.75
CA HIS A 158 2.42 -20.82 26.36
C HIS A 158 3.40 -19.64 26.31
N TRP A 159 2.96 -18.57 25.67
CA TRP A 159 3.54 -17.23 25.76
C TRP A 159 2.54 -16.30 26.43
N VAL A 160 3.03 -15.44 27.32
CA VAL A 160 2.25 -14.40 27.99
C VAL A 160 2.62 -13.05 27.42
N ILE A 161 1.67 -12.38 26.78
CA ILE A 161 1.87 -11.10 26.08
C ILE A 161 1.37 -9.94 26.95
N ASN A 162 2.22 -8.94 27.16
CA ASN A 162 1.91 -7.72 27.89
C ASN A 162 2.39 -6.49 27.13
N GLY A 163 1.54 -5.47 26.99
CA GLY A 163 1.91 -4.21 26.34
C GLY A 163 0.75 -3.48 25.69
N GLU A 164 1.09 -2.55 24.81
CA GLU A 164 0.14 -1.69 24.12
C GLU A 164 0.46 -1.56 22.64
N LYS A 165 -0.58 -1.58 21.82
CA LYS A 165 -0.53 -1.44 20.37
C LYS A 165 -1.45 -0.34 19.90
N TRP A 166 -1.00 0.34 18.87
CA TRP A 166 -1.61 1.54 18.30
C TRP A 166 -1.85 1.33 16.81
N PHE A 167 -2.90 1.94 16.26
CA PHE A 167 -3.22 1.81 14.83
C PHE A 167 -3.40 0.35 14.38
N SER A 168 -4.07 -0.44 15.21
CA SER A 168 -4.43 -1.82 14.91
C SER A 168 -5.75 -1.82 14.14
N SER A 169 -5.70 -1.62 12.82
CA SER A 169 -6.88 -1.49 11.98
C SER A 169 -7.85 -2.66 12.15
N PHE A 170 -9.12 -2.35 12.38
CA PHE A 170 -10.23 -3.27 12.59
C PHE A 170 -10.11 -4.20 13.81
N ALA A 171 -9.27 -3.85 14.81
CA ALA A 171 -9.06 -4.70 16.00
C ALA A 171 -10.37 -5.04 16.73
N SER A 172 -11.34 -4.11 16.81
CA SER A 172 -12.64 -4.31 17.47
C SER A 172 -13.56 -5.31 16.75
N MET A 173 -13.32 -5.57 15.46
CA MET A 173 -14.13 -6.48 14.64
C MET A 173 -13.36 -7.74 14.22
N ALA A 174 -12.04 -7.78 14.45
CA ALA A 174 -11.18 -8.88 14.05
C ALA A 174 -11.52 -10.18 14.78
N SER A 175 -11.43 -11.31 14.07
CA SER A 175 -11.50 -12.65 14.69
C SER A 175 -10.16 -13.11 15.25
N PHE A 176 -9.05 -12.50 14.80
CA PHE A 176 -7.72 -12.71 15.35
C PHE A 176 -6.81 -11.53 15.03
N LEU A 177 -5.76 -11.37 15.82
CA LEU A 177 -4.72 -10.36 15.66
C LEU A 177 -3.39 -11.05 15.38
N ILE A 178 -2.62 -10.54 14.42
CA ILE A 178 -1.21 -10.88 14.26
C ILE A 178 -0.41 -9.87 15.07
N VAL A 179 0.16 -10.30 16.20
CA VAL A 179 0.80 -9.43 17.20
C VAL A 179 2.32 -9.57 17.13
N MET A 180 3.03 -8.46 16.97
CA MET A 180 4.49 -8.40 17.10
C MET A 180 4.87 -8.07 18.55
N ALA A 181 5.70 -8.91 19.18
CA ALA A 181 6.16 -8.69 20.55
C ALA A 181 7.65 -9.02 20.71
N VAL A 182 8.32 -8.33 21.64
CA VAL A 182 9.68 -8.61 22.07
C VAL A 182 9.70 -9.94 22.83
N THR A 183 10.42 -10.92 22.30
CA THR A 183 10.61 -12.23 22.95
C THR A 183 12.02 -12.43 23.47
N ASP A 184 12.97 -11.62 23.01
CA ASP A 184 14.36 -11.67 23.43
C ASP A 184 14.96 -10.26 23.40
N PRO A 185 14.95 -9.52 24.52
CA PRO A 185 15.45 -8.13 24.55
C PRO A 185 16.97 -8.05 24.37
N ASP A 186 17.71 -9.12 24.66
CA ASP A 186 19.17 -9.16 24.65
C ASP A 186 19.75 -9.57 23.29
N ALA A 187 18.93 -10.17 22.42
CA ALA A 187 19.29 -10.50 21.04
C ALA A 187 19.67 -9.26 20.19
N PRO A 188 20.36 -9.45 19.05
CA PRO A 188 20.58 -8.39 18.06
C PRO A 188 19.27 -7.68 17.69
N PRO A 189 19.25 -6.36 17.43
CA PRO A 189 18.00 -5.58 17.29
C PRO A 189 16.96 -6.14 16.32
N TYR A 190 17.39 -6.78 15.23
CA TYR A 190 16.51 -7.38 14.21
C TYR A 190 16.06 -8.81 14.52
N GLU A 191 16.49 -9.37 15.65
CA GLU A 191 16.20 -10.73 16.12
C GLU A 191 15.47 -10.74 17.48
N ARG A 192 15.10 -9.57 18.01
CA ARG A 192 14.44 -9.44 19.32
C ARG A 192 12.96 -9.82 19.33
N HIS A 193 12.32 -9.76 18.17
CA HIS A 193 10.86 -9.75 18.05
C HIS A 193 10.35 -11.05 17.42
N SER A 194 9.23 -11.55 17.92
CA SER A 194 8.47 -12.65 17.32
C SER A 194 7.06 -12.20 16.95
N MET A 195 6.39 -12.98 16.12
CA MET A 195 5.04 -12.70 15.63
C MET A 195 4.11 -13.83 16.07
N PHE A 196 2.91 -13.49 16.55
CA PHE A 196 1.94 -14.45 17.07
C PHE A 196 0.57 -14.27 16.44
N VAL A 197 -0.15 -15.36 16.19
CA VAL A 197 -1.59 -15.32 15.94
C VAL A 197 -2.32 -15.39 17.27
N VAL A 198 -3.07 -14.34 17.62
CA VAL A 198 -3.81 -14.24 18.88
C VAL A 198 -5.31 -14.21 18.57
N PRO A 199 -6.10 -15.23 18.96
CA PRO A 199 -7.56 -15.20 18.82
C PRO A 199 -8.13 -13.96 19.53
N ALA A 200 -9.07 -13.24 18.90
CA ALA A 200 -9.58 -11.99 19.45
C ALA A 200 -10.36 -12.16 20.76
N GLU A 201 -10.91 -13.36 20.99
CA GLU A 201 -11.60 -13.75 22.22
C GLU A 201 -10.67 -14.11 23.38
N THR A 202 -9.35 -14.06 23.19
CA THR A 202 -8.38 -14.45 24.22
C THR A 202 -8.45 -13.46 25.40
N PRO A 203 -8.67 -13.94 26.64
CA PRO A 203 -8.72 -13.06 27.82
C PRO A 203 -7.47 -12.18 27.93
N GLY A 204 -7.68 -10.90 28.29
CA GLY A 204 -6.61 -9.91 28.43
C GLY A 204 -6.41 -9.01 27.21
N ILE A 205 -7.04 -9.30 26.07
CA ILE A 205 -7.09 -8.36 24.94
C ILE A 205 -8.16 -7.31 25.23
N ASN A 206 -7.73 -6.05 25.36
CA ASN A 206 -8.59 -4.91 25.62
C ASN A 206 -8.46 -3.89 24.48
N VAL A 207 -9.44 -3.82 23.58
CA VAL A 207 -9.54 -2.70 22.63
C VAL A 207 -10.08 -1.50 23.39
N LEU A 208 -9.19 -0.58 23.79
CA LEU A 208 -9.53 0.56 24.64
C LEU A 208 -10.45 1.55 23.93
N ARG A 209 -10.22 1.74 22.63
CA ARG A 209 -11.06 2.55 21.73
C ARG A 209 -10.65 2.35 20.27
N ASP A 210 -11.58 2.60 19.38
CA ASP A 210 -11.29 2.86 17.97
C ASP A 210 -10.92 4.34 17.76
N VAL A 211 -9.90 4.58 16.97
CA VAL A 211 -9.34 5.90 16.69
C VAL A 211 -9.76 6.33 15.29
N GLY A 212 -10.39 7.50 15.20
CA GLY A 212 -10.77 8.13 13.94
C GLY A 212 -9.64 8.93 13.34
N LEU A 213 -9.55 8.91 12.01
CA LEU A 213 -8.74 9.83 11.24
C LEU A 213 -9.34 11.24 11.30
N GLY A 214 -8.54 12.27 11.00
CA GLY A 214 -8.94 13.68 11.23
C GLY A 214 -10.18 14.17 10.46
N TYR A 215 -10.61 13.44 9.43
CA TYR A 215 -11.84 13.71 8.67
C TYR A 215 -13.05 12.91 9.17
N GLN A 216 -12.86 11.99 10.11
CA GLN A 216 -13.91 11.16 10.69
C GLN A 216 -14.47 11.81 11.97
N PRO A 217 -15.73 11.56 12.33
CA PRO A 217 -16.32 12.06 13.57
C PRO A 217 -15.54 11.62 14.81
N THR A 218 -15.48 12.49 15.83
CA THR A 218 -14.92 12.13 17.14
C THR A 218 -15.68 10.94 17.73
N GLY A 219 -14.95 9.92 18.19
CA GLY A 219 -15.54 8.66 18.69
C GLY A 219 -15.92 7.67 17.59
N GLY A 220 -15.74 8.01 16.32
CA GLY A 220 -15.68 7.07 15.21
C GLY A 220 -14.25 6.61 14.93
N GLY A 221 -14.10 5.74 13.93
CA GLY A 221 -12.81 5.25 13.47
C GLY A 221 -12.75 3.73 13.37
N ARG A 222 -11.62 3.26 12.88
CA ARG A 222 -11.35 1.83 12.69
C ARG A 222 -9.97 1.42 13.17
N GLU A 223 -9.18 2.36 13.68
CA GLU A 223 -7.80 2.11 14.11
C GLU A 223 -7.77 1.83 15.62
N GLY A 224 -7.59 0.57 16.03
CA GLY A 224 -7.65 0.20 17.43
C GLY A 224 -6.45 0.69 18.25
N TYR A 225 -6.72 1.24 19.44
CA TYR A 225 -5.75 1.30 20.53
C TYR A 225 -6.00 0.10 21.45
N VAL A 226 -5.06 -0.85 21.44
CA VAL A 226 -5.22 -2.17 22.07
C VAL A 226 -4.22 -2.31 23.21
N ARG A 227 -4.70 -2.79 24.37
CA ARG A 227 -3.85 -3.22 25.48
C ARG A 227 -3.92 -4.73 25.64
N TYR A 228 -2.77 -5.35 25.86
CA TYR A 228 -2.62 -6.77 26.17
C TYR A 228 -2.21 -6.87 27.64
N GLU A 229 -3.05 -7.52 28.46
CA GLU A 229 -2.85 -7.75 29.89
C GLU A 229 -2.86 -9.26 30.16
N ASP A 230 -1.68 -9.83 30.36
CA ASP A 230 -1.48 -11.27 30.61
C ASP A 230 -2.15 -12.19 29.56
N VAL A 231 -2.10 -11.78 28.30
CA VAL A 231 -2.70 -12.53 27.19
C VAL A 231 -1.90 -13.82 26.95
N ARG A 232 -2.50 -14.97 27.23
CA ARG A 232 -1.86 -16.29 27.11
C ARG A 232 -2.18 -16.93 25.76
N VAL A 233 -1.16 -17.28 24.99
CA VAL A 233 -1.30 -18.01 23.72
C VAL A 233 -0.42 -19.25 23.68
N PRO A 234 -0.86 -20.37 23.08
CA PRO A 234 -0.03 -21.56 22.91
C PRO A 234 1.26 -21.29 22.10
N ALA A 235 2.32 -22.05 22.35
CA ALA A 235 3.60 -21.88 21.67
C ALA A 235 3.54 -22.09 20.14
N ASP A 236 2.62 -22.92 19.66
CA ASP A 236 2.38 -23.19 18.24
C ASP A 236 1.59 -22.08 17.51
N HIS A 237 1.20 -21.02 18.22
CA HIS A 237 0.65 -19.80 17.63
C HIS A 237 1.73 -18.83 17.09
N MET A 238 3.01 -19.12 17.31
CA MET A 238 4.11 -18.34 16.76
C MET A 238 4.22 -18.52 15.24
N LEU A 239 4.38 -17.41 14.53
CA LEU A 239 4.59 -17.38 13.08
C LEU A 239 6.08 -17.24 12.78
N GLY A 240 6.66 -18.28 12.17
CA GLY A 240 8.10 -18.35 11.92
C GLY A 240 8.90 -18.67 13.19
N PRO A 241 10.24 -18.59 13.13
CA PRO A 241 11.09 -18.84 14.29
C PRO A 241 11.01 -17.68 15.30
N ARG A 242 11.33 -17.97 16.57
CA ARG A 242 11.57 -16.94 17.58
C ARG A 242 12.63 -15.95 17.08
N GLY A 243 12.35 -14.65 17.22
CA GLY A 243 13.20 -13.58 16.68
C GLY A 243 12.99 -13.29 15.19
N GLY A 244 12.15 -14.07 14.49
CA GLY A 244 11.93 -13.98 13.05
C GLY A 244 10.94 -12.91 12.59
N ALA A 245 10.41 -12.06 13.48
CA ALA A 245 9.26 -11.20 13.16
C ALA A 245 9.52 -10.22 11.99
N PHE A 246 10.75 -9.73 11.83
CA PHE A 246 11.08 -8.83 10.72
C PHE A 246 10.95 -9.51 9.36
N VAL A 247 11.37 -10.77 9.26
CA VAL A 247 11.24 -11.56 8.02
C VAL A 247 9.76 -11.81 7.73
N VAL A 248 9.01 -12.23 8.75
CA VAL A 248 7.56 -12.48 8.65
C VAL A 248 6.81 -11.20 8.22
N ALA A 249 7.15 -10.05 8.80
CA ALA A 249 6.56 -8.77 8.42
C ALA A 249 6.90 -8.36 6.99
N GLN A 250 8.13 -8.61 6.51
CA GLN A 250 8.49 -8.29 5.12
C GLN A 250 7.70 -9.10 4.09
N THR A 251 7.25 -10.31 4.41
CA THR A 251 6.41 -11.12 3.52
C THR A 251 5.15 -10.37 3.12
N ARG A 252 4.39 -9.80 4.08
CA ARG A 252 3.21 -8.98 3.74
C ARG A 252 3.53 -7.58 3.21
N LEU A 253 4.58 -6.95 3.74
CA LEU A 253 4.86 -5.54 3.45
C LEU A 253 5.42 -5.32 2.04
N GLY A 254 6.07 -6.33 1.45
CA GLY A 254 6.54 -6.25 0.06
C GLY A 254 5.40 -6.03 -0.93
N GLY A 255 4.44 -6.97 -0.96
CA GLY A 255 3.23 -6.88 -1.78
C GLY A 255 2.30 -5.75 -1.35
N GLY A 256 2.06 -5.57 -0.04
CA GLY A 256 1.17 -4.53 0.49
C GLY A 256 1.53 -3.12 -0.01
N ARG A 257 2.81 -2.75 0.04
CA ARG A 257 3.29 -1.43 -0.40
C ARG A 257 2.97 -1.14 -1.87
N ILE A 258 3.16 -2.11 -2.76
CA ILE A 258 2.85 -1.92 -4.18
C ILE A 258 1.34 -1.97 -4.43
N HIS A 259 0.59 -2.83 -3.74
CA HIS A 259 -0.87 -2.89 -3.90
C HIS A 259 -1.57 -1.59 -3.47
N HIS A 260 -1.04 -0.90 -2.45
CA HIS A 260 -1.51 0.45 -2.11
C HIS A 260 -1.25 1.43 -3.26
N ALA A 261 -0.04 1.45 -3.81
CA ALA A 261 0.30 2.33 -4.93
C ALA A 261 -0.57 2.08 -6.18
N MET A 262 -0.81 0.82 -6.53
CA MET A 262 -1.68 0.44 -7.65
C MET A 262 -3.10 1.02 -7.48
N ARG A 263 -3.69 0.89 -6.28
CA ARG A 263 -5.01 1.45 -5.97
C ARG A 263 -5.01 2.98 -5.96
N THR A 264 -3.93 3.60 -5.47
CA THR A 264 -3.78 5.05 -5.50
C THR A 264 -3.81 5.60 -6.93
N VAL A 265 -3.29 4.88 -7.94
CA VAL A 265 -3.43 5.29 -9.36
C VAL A 265 -4.90 5.43 -9.76
N GLY A 266 -5.75 4.49 -9.35
CA GLY A 266 -7.20 4.56 -9.60
C GLY A 266 -7.86 5.76 -8.94
N LEU A 267 -7.53 5.97 -7.66
CA LEU A 267 -8.06 7.08 -6.87
C LEU A 267 -7.69 8.44 -7.50
N ILE A 268 -6.41 8.66 -7.83
CA ILE A 268 -5.97 9.95 -8.39
C ILE A 268 -6.53 10.20 -9.80
N ARG A 269 -6.78 9.15 -10.59
CA ARG A 269 -7.48 9.28 -11.87
C ARG A 269 -8.93 9.72 -11.69
N ARG A 270 -9.65 9.13 -10.74
CA ARG A 270 -11.00 9.58 -10.38
C ARG A 270 -11.02 11.03 -9.89
N ILE A 271 -10.01 11.44 -9.10
CA ILE A 271 -9.88 12.84 -8.66
C ILE A 271 -9.57 13.77 -9.85
N PHE A 272 -8.75 13.32 -10.80
CA PHE A 272 -8.45 14.06 -12.02
C PHE A 272 -9.68 14.28 -12.91
N ASP A 273 -10.56 13.27 -13.03
CA ASP A 273 -11.84 13.42 -13.72
C ASP A 273 -12.68 14.54 -13.07
N MET A 274 -12.75 14.59 -11.73
CA MET A 274 -13.44 15.66 -10.99
C MET A 274 -12.83 17.05 -11.27
N ILE A 275 -11.49 17.17 -11.38
CA ILE A 275 -10.81 18.42 -11.77
C ILE A 275 -11.31 18.86 -13.15
N CYS A 276 -11.26 17.96 -14.12
CA CYS A 276 -11.61 18.25 -15.51
C CYS A 276 -13.08 18.62 -15.65
N GLU A 277 -13.99 17.84 -15.07
CA GLU A 277 -15.44 18.10 -15.07
C GLU A 277 -15.76 19.47 -14.46
N ARG A 278 -15.11 19.83 -13.36
CA ARG A 278 -15.31 21.14 -12.73
C ARG A 278 -14.77 22.28 -13.59
N ALA A 279 -13.59 22.10 -14.19
CA ALA A 279 -12.95 23.11 -15.03
C ALA A 279 -13.81 23.44 -16.26
N VAL A 280 -14.45 22.44 -16.87
CA VAL A 280 -15.30 22.62 -18.07
C VAL A 280 -16.77 22.92 -17.77
N SER A 281 -17.17 23.02 -16.50
CA SER A 281 -18.57 23.31 -16.11
C SER A 281 -18.74 24.67 -15.41
N ARG A 282 -17.68 25.26 -14.86
CA ARG A 282 -17.77 26.52 -14.11
C ARG A 282 -17.38 27.74 -14.93
N TYR A 283 -18.29 28.72 -15.04
CA TYR A 283 -18.06 30.02 -15.67
C TYR A 283 -17.78 31.11 -14.63
N THR A 284 -16.77 31.95 -14.87
CA THR A 284 -16.47 33.13 -14.04
C THR A 284 -15.63 34.14 -14.80
N GLN A 285 -15.81 35.43 -14.50
CA GLN A 285 -15.02 36.52 -15.11
C GLN A 285 -14.95 36.41 -16.64
N GLY A 286 -16.08 36.18 -17.30
CA GLY A 286 -16.19 36.22 -18.76
C GLY A 286 -15.88 34.90 -19.50
N GLU A 287 -15.42 33.83 -18.83
CA GLU A 287 -15.08 32.56 -19.49
C GLU A 287 -15.18 31.35 -18.56
N MET A 288 -15.06 30.14 -19.13
CA MET A 288 -14.97 28.90 -18.35
C MET A 288 -13.62 28.80 -17.63
N LEU A 289 -13.59 28.12 -16.48
CA LEU A 289 -12.32 27.87 -15.77
C LEU A 289 -11.29 27.17 -16.65
N SER A 290 -11.71 26.29 -17.57
CA SER A 290 -10.83 25.63 -18.54
C SER A 290 -10.06 26.58 -19.48
N HIS A 291 -10.47 27.84 -19.61
CA HIS A 291 -9.75 28.86 -20.38
C HIS A 291 -8.77 29.69 -19.54
N LYS A 292 -8.80 29.55 -18.21
CA LYS A 292 -7.88 30.25 -17.31
C LYS A 292 -6.55 29.49 -17.24
N GLN A 293 -5.44 30.16 -17.59
CA GLN A 293 -4.10 29.53 -17.68
C GLN A 293 -3.67 28.81 -16.39
N MET A 294 -3.96 29.38 -15.21
CA MET A 294 -3.61 28.74 -13.93
C MET A 294 -4.40 27.46 -13.65
N VAL A 295 -5.61 27.31 -14.20
CA VAL A 295 -6.37 26.06 -14.13
C VAL A 295 -5.81 25.04 -15.12
N GLN A 296 -5.42 25.49 -16.32
CA GLN A 296 -4.76 24.63 -17.32
C GLN A 296 -3.43 24.06 -16.80
N GLU A 297 -2.64 24.86 -16.07
CA GLU A 297 -1.43 24.41 -15.38
C GLU A 297 -1.74 23.31 -14.36
N MET A 298 -2.76 23.50 -13.50
CA MET A 298 -3.17 22.46 -12.54
C MET A 298 -3.58 21.14 -13.21
N VAL A 299 -4.28 21.22 -14.35
CA VAL A 299 -4.66 20.04 -15.15
C VAL A 299 -3.41 19.37 -15.73
N ALA A 300 -2.51 20.14 -16.35
CA ALA A 300 -1.29 19.63 -16.97
C ALA A 300 -0.37 18.95 -15.94
N ASP A 301 -0.12 19.61 -14.81
CA ASP A 301 0.71 19.06 -13.73
C ASP A 301 0.12 17.78 -13.15
N SER A 302 -1.20 17.77 -12.90
CA SER A 302 -1.86 16.57 -12.37
C SER A 302 -1.71 15.40 -13.34
N TRP A 303 -1.90 15.62 -14.64
CA TRP A 303 -1.73 14.58 -15.64
C TRP A 303 -0.30 14.05 -15.69
N MET A 304 0.71 14.94 -15.71
CA MET A 304 2.12 14.54 -15.74
C MET A 304 2.53 13.75 -14.49
N GLU A 305 2.10 14.20 -13.31
CA GLU A 305 2.39 13.52 -12.04
C GLU A 305 1.74 12.13 -11.97
N ILE A 306 0.47 12.01 -12.40
CA ILE A 306 -0.27 10.75 -12.44
C ILE A 306 0.42 9.76 -13.39
N GLU A 307 0.76 10.18 -14.61
CA GLU A 307 1.37 9.29 -15.59
C GLU A 307 2.78 8.84 -15.17
N ALA A 308 3.58 9.74 -14.59
CA ALA A 308 4.89 9.38 -14.05
C ALA A 308 4.78 8.34 -12.92
N PHE A 309 3.84 8.53 -11.99
CA PHE A 309 3.60 7.60 -10.89
C PHE A 309 3.06 6.25 -11.36
N ARG A 310 2.11 6.27 -12.31
CA ARG A 310 1.55 5.07 -12.93
C ARG A 310 2.61 4.25 -13.65
N LEU A 311 3.46 4.90 -14.45
CA LEU A 311 4.54 4.23 -15.17
C LEU A 311 5.55 3.60 -14.21
N LEU A 312 5.96 4.30 -13.15
CA LEU A 312 6.85 3.75 -12.14
C LEU A 312 6.22 2.55 -11.42
N THR A 313 4.91 2.62 -11.12
CA THR A 313 4.16 1.52 -10.49
C THR A 313 4.12 0.28 -11.40
N LEU A 314 3.77 0.46 -12.69
CA LEU A 314 3.72 -0.64 -13.66
C LEU A 314 5.12 -1.21 -13.95
N GLN A 315 6.14 -0.37 -14.04
CA GLN A 315 7.52 -0.83 -14.21
C GLN A 315 7.98 -1.65 -13.01
N THR A 316 7.65 -1.21 -11.80
CA THR A 316 7.97 -1.95 -10.57
C THR A 316 7.25 -3.30 -10.55
N ALA A 317 5.96 -3.33 -10.89
CA ALA A 317 5.19 -4.56 -11.04
C ALA A 317 5.82 -5.51 -12.07
N TRP A 318 6.21 -4.99 -13.24
CA TRP A 318 6.91 -5.77 -14.26
C TRP A 318 8.23 -6.34 -13.76
N LYS A 319 9.05 -5.55 -13.06
CA LYS A 319 10.30 -6.04 -12.47
C LYS A 319 10.04 -7.14 -11.44
N ILE A 320 8.99 -7.03 -10.61
CA ILE A 320 8.61 -8.11 -9.68
C ILE A 320 8.30 -9.39 -10.46
N ASP A 321 7.54 -9.30 -11.54
CA ASP A 321 7.22 -10.47 -12.37
C ASP A 321 8.48 -11.07 -13.04
N GLN A 322 9.45 -10.25 -13.43
CA GLN A 322 10.71 -10.74 -14.01
C GLN A 322 11.61 -11.44 -12.98
N HIS A 323 11.69 -10.90 -11.76
CA HIS A 323 12.59 -11.44 -10.73
C HIS A 323 11.95 -12.52 -9.87
N ASN A 324 10.61 -12.52 -9.74
CA ASN A 324 9.85 -13.32 -8.79
C ASN A 324 10.38 -13.20 -7.34
N ASP A 325 10.93 -12.04 -6.99
CA ASP A 325 11.51 -11.74 -5.68
C ASP A 325 11.39 -10.24 -5.36
N TYR A 326 10.62 -9.91 -4.33
CA TYR A 326 10.47 -8.53 -3.85
C TYR A 326 11.78 -7.92 -3.33
N LYS A 327 12.75 -8.72 -2.89
CA LYS A 327 14.05 -8.20 -2.41
C LYS A 327 14.88 -7.64 -3.56
N ALA A 328 14.84 -8.27 -4.74
CA ALA A 328 15.56 -7.82 -5.92
C ALA A 328 15.09 -6.45 -6.42
N VAL A 329 13.83 -6.10 -6.16
CA VAL A 329 13.19 -4.84 -6.60
C VAL A 329 12.93 -3.86 -5.46
N ARG A 330 13.59 -4.05 -4.32
CA ARG A 330 13.32 -3.27 -3.10
C ARG A 330 13.50 -1.76 -3.29
N ALA A 331 14.47 -1.35 -4.11
CA ALA A 331 14.68 0.06 -4.43
C ALA A 331 13.45 0.64 -5.17
N ASP A 332 12.95 -0.06 -6.18
CA ASP A 332 11.78 0.36 -6.95
C ASP A 332 10.51 0.46 -6.08
N ILE A 333 10.24 -0.54 -5.23
CA ILE A 333 9.11 -0.51 -4.27
C ILE A 333 9.22 0.69 -3.32
N SER A 334 10.44 0.98 -2.83
CA SER A 334 10.67 2.13 -1.95
C SER A 334 10.43 3.46 -2.69
N ALA A 335 10.82 3.55 -3.97
CA ALA A 335 10.59 4.73 -4.80
C ALA A 335 9.09 4.98 -5.03
N VAL A 336 8.35 3.95 -5.44
CA VAL A 336 6.89 4.01 -5.62
C VAL A 336 6.21 4.44 -4.32
N LYS A 337 6.52 3.77 -3.21
CA LYS A 337 5.90 4.06 -1.90
C LYS A 337 6.21 5.48 -1.42
N ALA A 338 7.41 5.99 -1.66
CA ALA A 338 7.79 7.36 -1.30
C ALA A 338 7.12 8.43 -2.19
N MET A 339 6.85 8.12 -3.46
CA MET A 339 6.20 9.04 -4.40
C MET A 339 4.69 9.15 -4.17
N MET A 340 4.06 8.07 -3.70
CA MET A 340 2.61 7.92 -3.53
C MET A 340 1.96 9.07 -2.73
N GLN A 341 2.52 9.45 -1.58
CA GLN A 341 1.99 10.53 -0.74
C GLN A 341 1.92 11.85 -1.51
N LYS A 342 3.02 12.25 -2.17
CA LYS A 342 3.10 13.53 -2.88
C LYS A 342 2.04 13.62 -3.97
N VAL A 343 1.94 12.59 -4.81
CA VAL A 343 1.04 12.62 -5.96
C VAL A 343 -0.43 12.64 -5.53
N LEU A 344 -0.81 11.83 -4.53
CA LEU A 344 -2.17 11.88 -3.99
C LEU A 344 -2.48 13.23 -3.35
N HIS A 345 -1.55 13.79 -2.57
CA HIS A 345 -1.70 15.10 -1.94
C HIS A 345 -1.91 16.20 -2.99
N ASP A 346 -1.01 16.31 -3.97
CA ASP A 346 -0.97 17.44 -4.90
C ASP A 346 -2.17 17.43 -5.84
N VAL A 347 -2.55 16.26 -6.37
CA VAL A 347 -3.77 16.11 -7.19
C VAL A 347 -5.02 16.43 -6.38
N SER A 348 -5.13 15.96 -5.12
CA SER A 348 -6.27 16.28 -4.24
C SER A 348 -6.35 17.77 -3.90
N ALA A 349 -5.21 18.41 -3.65
CA ALA A 349 -5.14 19.84 -3.35
C ALA A 349 -5.60 20.69 -4.55
N ARG A 350 -5.15 20.34 -5.76
CA ARG A 350 -5.61 21.00 -6.99
C ARG A 350 -7.10 20.78 -7.23
N ALA A 351 -7.61 19.57 -6.96
CA ALA A 351 -9.05 19.29 -7.05
C ALA A 351 -9.87 20.13 -6.07
N LEU A 352 -9.46 20.22 -4.81
CA LEU A 352 -10.06 21.10 -3.81
C LEU A 352 -10.09 22.55 -4.32
N GLN A 353 -8.95 23.05 -4.80
CA GLN A 353 -8.82 24.43 -5.26
C GLN A 353 -9.72 24.76 -6.46
N VAL A 354 -9.77 23.88 -7.47
CA VAL A 354 -10.61 24.07 -8.67
C VAL A 354 -12.11 24.06 -8.33
N HIS A 355 -12.51 23.37 -7.27
CA HIS A 355 -13.90 23.36 -6.80
C HIS A 355 -14.29 24.59 -5.99
N GLY A 356 -13.32 25.39 -5.53
CA GLY A 356 -13.55 26.57 -4.70
C GLY A 356 -14.15 26.20 -3.35
N SER A 357 -15.13 26.98 -2.87
CA SER A 357 -15.77 26.72 -1.56
C SER A 357 -16.45 25.34 -1.47
N LEU A 358 -16.92 24.78 -2.59
CA LEU A 358 -17.48 23.41 -2.61
C LEU A 358 -16.39 22.37 -2.27
N GLY A 359 -15.15 22.59 -2.71
CA GLY A 359 -14.06 21.67 -2.44
C GLY A 359 -13.68 21.58 -0.95
N THR A 360 -14.08 22.58 -0.15
CA THR A 360 -13.81 22.63 1.30
C THR A 360 -14.96 22.10 2.15
N THR A 361 -16.05 21.62 1.54
CA THR A 361 -17.19 21.06 2.30
C THR A 361 -17.17 19.53 2.30
N HIS A 362 -18.04 18.94 3.11
CA HIS A 362 -18.27 17.49 3.15
C HIS A 362 -19.05 16.97 1.93
N GLU A 363 -19.47 17.85 1.02
CA GLU A 363 -20.10 17.45 -0.24
C GLU A 363 -19.06 16.97 -1.26
N MET A 364 -17.76 17.17 -0.99
CA MET A 364 -16.66 16.64 -1.78
C MET A 364 -15.65 15.87 -0.91
N PRO A 365 -15.00 14.82 -1.44
CA PRO A 365 -14.11 13.96 -0.65
C PRO A 365 -12.69 14.51 -0.48
N PHE A 366 -12.38 15.72 -0.97
CA PHE A 366 -10.99 16.18 -1.07
C PHE A 366 -10.29 16.38 0.28
N VAL A 367 -11.00 16.82 1.32
CA VAL A 367 -10.43 16.96 2.67
C VAL A 367 -10.02 15.59 3.24
N GLN A 368 -10.84 14.56 2.99
CA GLN A 368 -10.51 13.18 3.31
C GLN A 368 -9.26 12.76 2.53
N TYR A 369 -9.20 12.96 1.21
CA TYR A 369 -8.06 12.53 0.39
C TYR A 369 -6.74 13.24 0.74
N LEU A 370 -6.80 14.52 1.13
CA LEU A 370 -5.64 15.24 1.66
C LEU A 370 -5.11 14.58 2.93
N THR A 371 -5.99 14.25 3.88
CA THR A 371 -5.59 13.56 5.11
C THR A 371 -5.07 12.15 4.80
N GLU A 372 -5.76 11.43 3.91
CA GLU A 372 -5.40 10.07 3.50
C GLU A 372 -4.03 10.00 2.81
N SER A 373 -3.63 11.06 2.10
CA SER A 373 -2.28 11.15 1.54
C SER A 373 -1.19 11.01 2.60
N PHE A 374 -1.38 11.62 3.78
CA PHE A 374 -0.46 11.49 4.90
C PHE A 374 -0.57 10.13 5.57
N VAL A 375 -1.78 9.59 5.72
CA VAL A 375 -1.98 8.23 6.24
C VAL A 375 -1.21 7.22 5.40
N LEU A 376 -1.36 7.27 4.07
CA LEU A 376 -0.62 6.44 3.12
C LEU A 376 0.88 6.75 3.07
N GLY A 377 1.28 7.97 3.39
CA GLY A 377 2.67 8.36 3.59
C GLY A 377 3.32 7.72 4.81
N LEU A 378 2.55 7.50 5.88
CA LEU A 378 3.00 6.98 7.17
C LEU A 378 2.87 5.44 7.28
N ALA A 379 1.73 4.90 6.82
CA ALA A 379 1.42 3.48 6.85
C ALA A 379 2.43 2.66 6.03
N ASP A 380 2.68 1.41 6.46
CA ASP A 380 3.66 0.49 5.86
C ASP A 380 5.10 1.06 5.71
N GLY A 381 5.41 2.08 6.50
CA GLY A 381 6.70 2.76 6.55
C GLY A 381 6.58 4.22 6.06
N PRO A 382 7.10 5.20 6.83
CA PRO A 382 7.10 6.60 6.45
C PRO A 382 7.85 6.85 5.14
N THR A 383 7.39 7.84 4.37
CA THR A 383 8.04 8.34 3.15
C THR A 383 9.55 8.54 3.33
N GLU A 384 9.99 9.09 4.45
CA GLU A 384 11.40 9.36 4.76
C GLU A 384 12.22 8.07 4.88
N VAL A 385 11.68 7.04 5.52
CA VAL A 385 12.34 5.73 5.66
C VAL A 385 12.53 5.07 4.30
N HIS A 386 11.55 5.20 3.41
CA HIS A 386 11.64 4.70 2.03
C HIS A 386 12.67 5.48 1.22
N LYS A 387 12.73 6.82 1.34
CA LYS A 387 13.77 7.63 0.69
C LYS A 387 15.18 7.28 1.16
N VAL A 388 15.37 7.09 2.47
CA VAL A 388 16.66 6.65 3.04
C VAL A 388 17.04 5.26 2.51
N THR A 389 16.08 4.33 2.45
CA THR A 389 16.31 2.98 1.91
C THR A 389 16.71 3.04 0.43
N LEU A 390 15.96 3.78 -0.38
CA LEU A 390 16.25 3.99 -1.80
C LEU A 390 17.66 4.58 -2.00
N ALA A 391 17.97 5.68 -1.32
CA ALA A 391 19.26 6.36 -1.43
C ALA A 391 20.42 5.42 -1.07
N ARG A 392 20.31 4.66 0.03
CA ARG A 392 21.34 3.69 0.44
C ARG A 392 21.55 2.59 -0.58
N LEU A 393 20.47 2.04 -1.15
CA LEU A 393 20.55 0.99 -2.15
C LEU A 393 21.20 1.51 -3.44
N LEU A 394 20.80 2.69 -3.93
CA LEU A 394 21.36 3.27 -5.14
C LEU A 394 22.84 3.64 -4.98
N LEU A 395 23.21 4.32 -3.89
CA LEU A 395 24.60 4.76 -3.68
C LEU A 395 25.60 3.60 -3.55
N LYS A 396 25.15 2.42 -3.11
CA LYS A 396 25.99 1.21 -3.04
C LYS A 396 26.48 0.73 -4.40
N GLU A 397 25.76 1.07 -5.48
CA GLU A 397 26.12 0.68 -6.85
C GLU A 397 27.19 1.60 -7.47
N TYR A 398 27.53 2.71 -6.81
CA TYR A 398 28.51 3.68 -7.30
C TYR A 398 29.85 3.54 -6.58
N GLN A 399 30.93 3.71 -7.32
CA GLN A 399 32.28 3.86 -6.78
C GLN A 399 32.75 5.30 -6.97
N PRO A 400 33.59 5.84 -6.06
CA PRO A 400 34.19 7.14 -6.28
C PRO A 400 35.00 7.13 -7.58
N ALA A 401 35.02 8.26 -8.27
CA ALA A 401 35.94 8.46 -9.38
C ALA A 401 37.39 8.30 -8.87
N PRO A 402 38.33 7.81 -9.70
CA PRO A 402 39.72 7.61 -9.29
C PRO A 402 40.47 8.92 -9.03
N ASP A 403 39.82 10.07 -9.20
CA ASP A 403 40.40 11.40 -9.05
C ASP A 403 39.57 12.30 -8.13
N VAL A 404 40.12 13.46 -7.78
CA VAL A 404 39.52 14.53 -6.98
C VAL A 404 38.20 15.04 -7.56
N PHE A 405 38.03 15.00 -8.88
CA PHE A 405 36.78 15.39 -9.55
C PHE A 405 36.03 14.19 -10.14
N PRO A 406 34.68 14.23 -10.23
CA PRO A 406 33.89 13.19 -10.87
C PRO A 406 34.27 12.93 -12.34
N SER A 407 33.88 11.77 -12.88
CA SER A 407 34.23 11.34 -14.24
C SER A 407 33.77 12.30 -15.34
N GLU A 408 32.70 13.06 -15.11
CA GLU A 408 32.14 14.05 -16.04
C GLU A 408 32.79 15.45 -15.89
N HIS A 409 33.95 15.56 -15.24
CA HIS A 409 34.68 16.83 -15.15
C HIS A 409 35.16 17.30 -16.54
N LEU A 410 34.45 18.29 -17.08
CA LEU A 410 34.56 18.71 -18.49
C LEU A 410 35.97 19.09 -18.93
N LEU A 411 36.77 19.74 -18.08
CA LEU A 411 38.14 20.14 -18.45
C LEU A 411 39.03 18.92 -18.73
N ARG A 412 38.92 17.89 -17.89
CA ARG A 412 39.69 16.65 -18.07
C ARG A 412 39.17 15.82 -19.24
N LEU A 413 37.86 15.76 -19.42
CA LEU A 413 37.28 15.09 -20.58
C LEU A 413 37.72 15.77 -21.89
N ARG A 414 37.80 17.11 -21.90
CA ARG A 414 38.34 17.86 -23.03
C ARG A 414 39.82 17.54 -23.26
N GLU A 415 40.67 17.62 -22.24
CA GLU A 415 42.09 17.26 -22.35
C GLU A 415 42.28 15.83 -22.87
N ALA A 416 41.56 14.86 -22.31
CA ALA A 416 41.59 13.47 -22.74
C ALA A 416 41.09 13.30 -24.19
N ALA A 417 40.06 14.03 -24.60
CA ALA A 417 39.56 14.03 -25.97
C ALA A 417 40.57 14.65 -26.95
N GLU A 418 41.18 15.78 -26.59
CA GLU A 418 42.21 16.44 -27.40
C GLU A 418 43.43 15.56 -27.58
N ALA A 419 43.89 14.88 -26.52
CA ALA A 419 44.96 13.90 -26.61
C ALA A 419 44.57 12.70 -27.49
N LYS A 420 43.37 12.14 -27.30
CA LYS A 420 42.86 11.01 -28.08
C LYS A 420 42.74 11.31 -29.57
N PHE A 421 42.41 12.55 -29.93
CA PHE A 421 42.23 12.98 -31.32
C PHE A 421 43.37 13.85 -31.84
N ALA A 422 44.53 13.88 -31.15
CA ALA A 422 45.66 14.75 -31.49
C ALA A 422 46.08 14.64 -32.96
N ASP A 423 46.24 13.42 -33.49
CA ASP A 423 46.63 13.17 -34.89
C ASP A 423 45.66 13.76 -35.90
N LYS A 424 44.36 13.77 -35.56
CA LYS A 424 43.30 14.32 -36.42
C LYS A 424 43.16 15.83 -36.31
N LEU A 425 43.61 16.40 -35.19
CA LEU A 425 43.58 17.83 -34.93
C LEU A 425 44.86 18.52 -35.40
N ALA A 426 45.88 17.77 -35.81
CA ALA A 426 47.13 18.30 -36.34
C ALA A 426 46.86 19.15 -37.60
N GLY A 427 47.33 20.40 -37.59
CA GLY A 427 47.19 21.35 -38.71
C GLY A 427 45.83 22.04 -38.81
N ILE A 428 44.86 21.74 -37.93
CA ILE A 428 43.58 22.46 -37.86
C ILE A 428 43.75 23.68 -36.93
N PRO A 429 43.57 24.91 -37.41
CA PRO A 429 43.62 26.10 -36.56
C PRO A 429 42.54 26.03 -35.48
N ARG A 430 42.94 26.20 -34.21
CA ARG A 430 42.00 26.31 -33.09
C ARG A 430 41.79 27.78 -32.74
N PRO A 431 40.54 28.21 -32.46
CA PRO A 431 40.23 29.57 -32.03
C PRO A 431 40.76 29.88 -30.62
#